data_AF-A0A7C5V3N2-F1
#
_entry.id   AF-A0A7C5V3N2-F1
#
_cell.length_a   1.000
_cell.length_b   1.000
_cell.length_c   1.000
_cell.angle_alpha   90.00
_cell.angle_beta   90.00
_cell.angle_gamma   90.00
#
_symmetry.space_group_name_H-M   'P 1'
#
loop_
_entity.id
_entity.type
_entity.pdbx_description
1 polymer ?
#
loop_
_entity_poly.entity_id
_entity_poly.type
_entity_poly.pdbx_seq_one_letter_code
_entity_poly.pdbx_strand_id
1 'polypeptide(L)'
;MTWLQGHRGAQPSRFAMPQVWAAHGWSEHTHPRRVRESLLVEWPEGEKRPTKCWLAQLGSQPLGLWRFVRIAKARWRIEQDYRELKGELEMGHYEGRQWLGWHHHLCLVTMAYAFLRFEQARLKRNFWCDPEPAPSPPAAPRAAD
;
A
#
# COMPACT_ATOMS: atom_id res chain seq x y z
N MET A 1 9.20 6.86 -15.13
CA MET A 1 9.31 5.57 -14.40
C MET A 1 8.07 4.75 -14.71
N THR A 2 8.21 3.45 -14.94
CA THR A 2 7.06 2.55 -15.12
C THR A 2 6.72 1.94 -13.78
N TRP A 3 5.51 2.20 -13.26
CA TRP A 3 5.11 1.71 -11.93
C TRP A 3 4.10 0.56 -11.97
N LEU A 4 3.46 0.29 -13.12
CA LEU A 4 2.46 -0.76 -13.28
C LEU A 4 2.67 -1.50 -14.60
N GLN A 5 2.56 -2.83 -14.56
CA GLN A 5 2.28 -3.67 -15.71
C GLN A 5 0.88 -4.25 -15.50
N GLY A 6 -0.15 -3.58 -16.02
CA GLY A 6 -1.55 -4.01 -15.91
C GLY A 6 -2.07 -4.58 -17.24
N HIS A 7 -3.35 -4.95 -17.30
CA HIS A 7 -4.02 -5.36 -18.55
C HIS A 7 -3.99 -4.27 -19.64
N ARG A 8 -3.71 -3.01 -19.27
CA ARG A 8 -3.51 -1.88 -20.20
C ARG A 8 -2.03 -1.63 -20.55
N GLY A 9 -1.15 -2.59 -20.29
CA GLY A 9 0.29 -2.47 -20.54
C GLY A 9 1.05 -1.70 -19.47
N ALA A 10 2.33 -1.45 -19.75
CA ALA A 10 3.19 -0.60 -18.94
C ALA A 10 2.65 0.84 -18.95
N GLN A 11 2.36 1.40 -17.78
CA GLN A 11 1.96 2.81 -17.66
C GLN A 11 3.16 3.61 -17.17
N PRO A 12 3.93 4.23 -18.08
CA PRO A 12 5.01 5.13 -17.69
C PRO A 12 4.40 6.45 -17.24
N SER A 13 5.05 7.06 -16.28
CA SER A 13 4.67 8.38 -15.79
C SER A 13 5.81 9.00 -15.01
N ARG A 14 5.69 10.30 -14.76
CA ARG A 14 6.68 11.09 -14.07
C ARG A 14 6.18 11.42 -12.67
N PHE A 15 7.12 11.42 -11.72
CA PHE A 15 6.81 11.76 -10.34
C PHE A 15 7.78 12.78 -9.78
N ALA A 16 7.30 13.53 -8.81
CA ALA A 16 8.12 14.36 -7.93
C ALA A 16 7.66 14.14 -6.48
N MET A 17 8.60 14.26 -5.54
CA MET A 17 8.34 14.18 -4.11
C MET A 17 8.92 15.40 -3.37
N PRO A 18 8.42 16.62 -3.62
CA PRO A 18 8.83 17.80 -2.85
C PRO A 18 8.43 17.71 -1.37
N GLN A 19 9.22 18.36 -0.52
CA GLN A 19 8.83 18.70 0.84
C GLN A 19 8.02 19.99 0.81
N VAL A 20 6.86 19.99 1.45
CA VAL A 20 5.93 21.11 1.48
C VAL A 20 5.50 21.44 2.90
N TRP A 21 5.01 22.66 3.09
CA TRP A 21 4.29 23.08 4.29
C TRP A 21 2.83 23.25 3.91
N ALA A 22 1.98 22.34 4.39
CA ALA A 22 0.55 22.49 4.20
C ALA A 22 0.02 23.65 5.07
N ALA A 23 -0.91 24.43 4.50
CA ALA A 23 -1.55 25.54 5.17
C ALA A 23 -2.73 25.05 6.04
N HIS A 24 -2.50 24.03 6.87
CA HIS A 24 -3.52 23.51 7.79
C HIS A 24 -4.04 24.62 8.70
N GLY A 25 -5.37 24.72 8.87
CA GLY A 25 -5.99 25.69 9.77
C GLY A 25 -5.96 27.15 9.30
N TRP A 26 -5.53 27.43 8.07
CA TRP A 26 -5.43 28.81 7.55
C TRP A 26 -6.77 29.56 7.57
N SER A 27 -7.87 28.89 7.20
CA SER A 27 -9.22 29.47 7.20
C SER A 27 -9.77 29.78 8.59
N GLU A 28 -9.24 29.13 9.62
CA GLU A 28 -9.69 29.28 11.01
C GLU A 28 -8.81 30.29 11.79
N HIS A 29 -7.85 30.95 11.12
CA HIS A 29 -6.78 31.74 11.74
C HIS A 29 -5.97 30.97 12.81
N THR A 30 -6.08 29.64 12.80
CA THR A 30 -5.29 28.77 13.66
C THR A 30 -3.88 28.67 13.05
N HIS A 31 -2.86 28.78 13.89
CA HIS A 31 -1.46 28.55 13.50
C HIS A 31 -0.95 27.24 14.10
N PRO A 32 -1.43 26.06 13.63
CA PRO A 32 -0.90 24.80 14.09
C PRO A 32 0.60 24.73 13.74
N ARG A 33 1.36 23.97 14.54
CA ARG A 33 2.79 23.78 14.31
C ARG A 33 2.99 23.26 12.89
N ARG A 34 3.68 24.04 12.05
CA ARG A 34 3.98 23.65 10.67
C ARG A 34 4.93 22.46 10.68
N VAL A 35 4.41 21.29 10.29
CA VAL A 35 5.21 20.09 10.09
C VAL A 35 5.60 20.02 8.62
N ARG A 36 6.84 19.60 8.33
CA ARG A 36 7.24 19.31 6.94
C ARG A 36 6.51 18.05 6.49
N GLU A 37 5.82 18.16 5.36
CA GLU A 37 5.08 17.06 4.77
C GLU A 37 5.66 16.71 3.40
N SER A 38 5.51 15.45 3.01
CA SER A 38 5.95 14.97 1.71
C SER A 38 4.77 14.96 0.75
N LEU A 39 4.92 15.64 -0.38
CA LEU A 39 3.92 15.69 -1.43
C LEU A 39 4.39 14.85 -2.61
N LEU A 40 3.73 13.74 -2.89
CA LEU A 40 3.92 12.99 -4.14
C LEU A 40 3.03 13.60 -5.22
N VAL A 41 3.61 13.94 -6.36
CA VAL A 41 2.90 14.50 -7.52
C VAL A 41 3.14 13.62 -8.73
N GLU A 42 2.10 13.34 -9.49
CA GLU A 42 2.12 12.51 -10.69
C GLU A 42 1.70 13.27 -11.94
N TRP A 43 2.49 13.07 -12.98
CA TRP A 43 2.17 13.42 -14.36
C TRP A 43 2.07 12.13 -15.17
N PRO A 44 0.84 11.74 -15.58
CA PRO A 44 0.63 10.68 -16.55
C PRO A 44 1.39 10.95 -17.85
N GLU A 45 1.64 9.91 -18.63
CA GLU A 45 2.22 10.06 -19.96
C GLU A 45 1.38 11.00 -20.83
N GLY A 46 2.03 11.93 -21.53
CA GLY A 46 1.38 12.93 -22.37
C GLY A 46 0.86 14.17 -21.64
N GLU A 47 0.77 14.15 -20.31
CA GLU A 47 0.20 15.27 -19.54
C GLU A 47 1.24 16.32 -19.17
N LYS A 48 0.95 17.59 -19.50
CA LYS A 48 1.81 18.74 -19.14
C LYS A 48 1.60 19.20 -17.69
N ARG A 49 0.43 18.91 -17.11
CA ARG A 49 0.05 19.33 -15.75
C ARG A 49 -0.07 18.11 -14.84
N PRO A 50 0.16 18.28 -13.52
CA PRO A 50 0.00 17.18 -12.58
C PRO A 50 -1.48 16.81 -12.47
N THR A 51 -1.79 15.52 -12.54
CA THR A 51 -3.18 15.03 -12.49
C THR A 51 -3.53 14.48 -11.11
N LYS A 52 -2.54 14.03 -10.33
CA LYS A 52 -2.75 13.42 -9.02
C LYS A 52 -1.68 13.86 -8.03
N CYS A 53 -2.12 14.09 -6.81
CA CYS A 53 -1.29 14.52 -5.70
C CYS A 53 -1.63 13.70 -4.44
N TRP A 54 -0.61 13.30 -3.68
CA TRP A 54 -0.76 12.64 -2.38
C TRP A 54 0.10 13.36 -1.35
N LEU A 55 -0.51 13.74 -0.24
CA LEU A 55 0.15 14.41 0.87
C LEU A 55 0.33 13.41 2.02
N ALA A 56 1.54 13.30 2.56
CA ALA A 56 1.83 12.41 3.67
C ALA A 56 2.77 13.04 4.68
N GLN A 57 2.42 12.91 5.96
CA GLN A 57 3.33 13.20 7.06
C GLN A 57 4.23 12.00 7.31
N LEU A 58 5.32 11.93 6.55
CA LEU A 58 6.39 10.96 6.75
C LEU A 58 7.25 11.49 7.90
N GLY A 59 7.34 10.75 9.01
CA GLY A 59 8.11 11.16 10.19
C GLY A 59 9.62 11.29 9.89
N SER A 60 10.46 11.11 10.91
CA SER A 60 11.92 11.24 10.76
C SER A 60 12.55 10.20 9.83
N GLN A 61 11.84 9.13 9.47
CA GLN A 61 12.37 8.10 8.58
C GLN A 61 12.18 8.47 7.09
N PRO A 62 13.26 8.53 6.30
CA PRO A 62 13.16 8.85 4.88
C PRO A 62 12.47 7.71 4.12
N LEU A 63 11.40 8.04 3.40
CA LEU A 63 10.74 7.12 2.47
C LEU A 63 11.27 7.37 1.05
N GLY A 64 11.83 6.35 0.41
CA GLY A 64 12.22 6.47 -0.99
C GLY A 64 11.01 6.70 -1.92
N LEU A 65 11.22 7.47 -3.00
CA LEU A 65 10.20 7.80 -4.00
C LEU A 65 9.42 6.55 -4.47
N TRP A 66 10.14 5.46 -4.79
CA TRP A 66 9.54 4.20 -5.23
C TRP A 66 8.56 3.61 -4.21
N ARG A 67 8.94 3.62 -2.93
CA ARG A 67 8.09 3.08 -1.88
C ARG A 67 6.87 3.98 -1.66
N PHE A 68 7.02 5.30 -1.77
CA PHE A 68 5.89 6.22 -1.68
C PHE A 68 4.91 6.03 -2.85
N VAL A 69 5.42 5.95 -4.09
CA VAL A 69 4.61 5.63 -5.27
C VAL A 69 3.83 4.33 -5.08
N ARG A 70 4.50 3.28 -4.59
CA ARG A 70 3.85 1.99 -4.34
C ARG A 70 2.69 2.10 -3.34
N ILE A 71 2.89 2.82 -2.23
CA ILE A 71 1.86 3.04 -1.21
C ILE A 71 0.71 3.88 -1.79
N ALA A 72 1.02 5.00 -2.47
CA ALA A 72 0.02 5.86 -3.09
C ALA A 72 -0.86 5.11 -4.09
N LYS A 73 -0.27 4.18 -4.84
CA LYS A 73 -0.97 3.33 -5.82
C LYS A 73 -1.68 2.13 -5.20
N ALA A 74 -1.34 1.74 -3.96
CA ALA A 74 -2.02 0.66 -3.26
C ALA A 74 -3.51 0.96 -3.00
N ARG A 75 -3.95 2.21 -3.08
CA ARG A 75 -5.38 2.56 -3.03
C ARG A 75 -6.23 1.76 -4.02
N TRP A 76 -5.74 1.51 -5.24
CA TRP A 76 -6.49 0.72 -6.21
C TRP A 76 -6.68 -0.74 -5.74
N ARG A 77 -5.69 -1.28 -5.03
CA ARG A 77 -5.80 -2.61 -4.41
C ARG A 77 -6.92 -2.63 -3.38
N ILE A 78 -7.05 -1.57 -2.56
CA ILE A 78 -8.13 -1.43 -1.58
C ILE A 78 -9.50 -1.43 -2.26
N GLU A 79 -9.67 -0.68 -3.36
CA GLU A 79 -10.93 -0.65 -4.11
C GLU A 79 -11.28 -2.03 -4.69
N GLN A 80 -10.29 -2.76 -5.18
CA GLN A 80 -10.46 -4.12 -5.66
C GLN A 80 -10.81 -5.08 -4.51
N ASP A 81 -10.14 -4.97 -3.35
CA ASP A 81 -10.43 -5.77 -2.16
C ASP A 81 -11.88 -5.55 -1.69
N TYR A 82 -12.38 -4.30 -1.69
CA TYR A 82 -13.77 -4.00 -1.38
C TYR A 82 -14.76 -4.60 -2.38
N ARG A 83 -14.40 -4.67 -3.66
CA ARG A 83 -15.24 -5.30 -4.68
C ARG A 83 -15.33 -6.81 -4.46
N GLU A 84 -14.19 -7.46 -4.21
CA GLU A 84 -14.12 -8.90 -3.89
C GLU A 84 -14.91 -9.21 -2.61
N LEU A 85 -14.73 -8.42 -1.54
CA LEU A 85 -15.48 -8.56 -0.28
C LEU A 85 -17.00 -8.45 -0.47
N LYS A 86 -17.46 -7.48 -1.26
CA LYS A 86 -18.90 -7.27 -1.50
C LYS A 86 -19.51 -8.30 -2.44
N GLY A 87 -18.78 -8.68 -3.49
CA GLY A 87 -19.29 -9.56 -4.54
C GLY A 87 -19.16 -11.05 -4.20
N GLU A 88 -17.98 -11.48 -3.78
CA GLU A 88 -17.65 -12.90 -3.64
C GLU A 88 -17.90 -13.45 -2.23
N LEU A 89 -17.74 -12.59 -1.20
CA LEU A 89 -17.86 -12.99 0.21
C LEU A 89 -19.07 -12.36 0.89
N GLU A 90 -20.02 -11.88 0.09
CA GLU A 90 -21.34 -11.50 0.56
C GLU A 90 -21.35 -10.47 1.70
N MET A 91 -20.34 -9.59 1.75
CA MET A 91 -20.31 -8.49 2.73
C MET A 91 -21.60 -7.63 2.66
N GLY A 92 -22.26 -7.59 1.49
CA GLY A 92 -23.53 -6.90 1.28
C GLY A 92 -24.80 -7.64 1.68
N HIS A 93 -24.74 -8.94 2.02
CA HIS A 93 -25.93 -9.79 2.23
C HIS A 93 -26.21 -10.06 3.72
N TYR A 94 -26.07 -9.04 4.56
CA TYR A 94 -26.49 -9.12 5.95
C TYR A 94 -27.96 -8.72 6.11
N GLU A 95 -28.82 -9.64 6.55
CA GLU A 95 -30.28 -9.41 6.67
C GLU A 95 -30.74 -9.08 8.11
N GLY A 96 -29.84 -9.12 9.08
CA GLY A 96 -30.16 -8.79 10.47
C GLY A 96 -30.34 -7.28 10.70
N ARG A 97 -30.89 -6.91 11.86
CA ARG A 97 -31.15 -5.50 12.23
C ARG A 97 -30.38 -5.03 13.47
N GLN A 98 -29.43 -5.83 13.94
CA GLN A 98 -28.66 -5.51 15.15
C GLN A 98 -27.24 -5.11 14.77
N TRP A 99 -26.75 -4.02 15.37
CA TRP A 99 -25.38 -3.55 15.20
C TRP A 99 -24.34 -4.64 15.50
N LEU A 100 -24.52 -5.36 16.61
CA LEU A 100 -23.60 -6.42 17.01
C LEU A 100 -23.54 -7.56 15.98
N GLY A 101 -24.69 -7.95 15.43
CA GLY A 101 -24.76 -8.98 14.40
C GLY A 101 -24.10 -8.53 13.09
N TRP A 102 -24.31 -7.28 12.68
CA TRP A 102 -23.63 -6.70 11.51
C TRP A 102 -22.12 -6.64 11.70
N HIS A 103 -21.66 -6.21 12.88
CA HIS A 103 -20.24 -6.14 13.19
C HIS A 103 -19.59 -7.54 13.19
N HIS A 104 -20.26 -8.55 13.75
CA HIS A 104 -19.78 -9.93 13.71
C HIS A 104 -19.70 -10.46 12.27
N HIS A 105 -20.73 -10.22 11.44
CA HIS A 105 -20.73 -10.56 10.02
C HIS A 105 -19.53 -9.94 9.30
N LEU A 106 -19.32 -8.63 9.48
CA LEU A 106 -18.21 -7.93 8.85
C LEU A 106 -16.85 -8.49 9.27
N CYS A 107 -16.67 -8.81 10.56
CA CYS A 107 -15.45 -9.45 11.05
C CYS A 107 -15.21 -10.82 10.41
N LEU A 108 -16.23 -11.69 10.37
CA LEU A 108 -16.12 -13.03 9.79
C LEU A 108 -15.78 -12.98 8.29
N VAL A 109 -16.49 -12.14 7.54
CA VAL A 109 -16.25 -11.94 6.10
C VAL A 109 -14.85 -11.40 5.84
N THR A 110 -14.38 -10.43 6.65
CA THR A 110 -13.03 -9.88 6.51
C THR A 110 -11.95 -10.92 6.86
N MET A 111 -12.17 -11.76 7.87
CA MET A 111 -11.25 -12.86 8.22
C MET A 111 -11.20 -13.92 7.12
N ALA A 112 -12.36 -14.33 6.57
CA ALA A 112 -12.43 -15.27 5.45
C ALA A 112 -11.69 -14.72 4.22
N TYR A 113 -11.86 -13.43 3.92
CA TYR A 113 -11.12 -12.76 2.85
C TYR A 113 -9.62 -12.81 3.09
N ALA A 114 -9.16 -12.42 4.28
CA ALA A 114 -7.74 -12.44 4.63
C ALA A 114 -7.14 -13.86 4.49
N PHE A 115 -7.87 -14.88 4.93
CA PHE A 115 -7.49 -16.29 4.75
C PHE A 115 -7.32 -16.66 3.27
N LEU A 116 -8.30 -16.36 2.42
CA LEU A 116 -8.22 -16.64 0.98
C LEU A 116 -7.06 -15.89 0.31
N ARG A 117 -6.86 -14.61 0.66
CA ARG A 117 -5.73 -13.82 0.14
C ARG A 117 -4.38 -14.39 0.57
N PHE A 118 -4.29 -14.84 1.82
CA PHE A 118 -3.09 -15.50 2.35
C PHE A 118 -2.81 -16.82 1.63
N GLU A 119 -3.83 -17.65 1.44
CA GLU A 119 -3.73 -18.92 0.71
C GLU A 119 -3.34 -18.72 -0.76
N GLN A 120 -3.95 -17.74 -1.44
CA GLN A 120 -3.55 -17.37 -2.80
C GLN A 120 -2.09 -16.93 -2.88
N ALA A 121 -1.60 -16.18 -1.88
CA ALA A 121 -0.20 -15.76 -1.82
C ALA A 121 0.74 -16.95 -1.55
N ARG A 122 0.33 -17.90 -0.69
CA ARG A 122 1.08 -19.12 -0.38
C ARG A 122 1.21 -20.05 -1.59
N LEU A 123 0.11 -20.24 -2.32
CA LEU A 123 0.07 -21.10 -3.52
C LEU A 123 0.87 -20.51 -4.69
N LYS A 124 0.99 -19.17 -4.76
CA LYS A 124 1.96 -18.50 -5.63
C LYS A 124 3.36 -18.60 -5.01
N ARG A 125 3.95 -19.79 -5.14
CA ARG A 125 5.19 -20.30 -4.49
C ARG A 125 6.48 -19.44 -4.54
N ASN A 126 6.43 -18.16 -4.91
CA ASN A 126 7.56 -17.21 -4.98
C ASN A 126 7.21 -15.77 -4.52
N PHE A 127 6.12 -15.53 -3.78
CA PHE A 127 5.70 -14.14 -3.48
C PHE A 127 6.36 -13.53 -2.23
N TRP A 128 6.88 -14.33 -1.31
CA TRP A 128 7.59 -13.85 -0.12
C TRP A 128 9.08 -14.18 -0.26
N CYS A 129 9.92 -13.18 -0.04
CA CYS A 129 11.37 -13.33 0.01
C CYS A 129 11.73 -14.57 0.84
N ASP A 130 12.56 -15.45 0.29
CA ASP A 130 13.39 -16.29 1.13
C ASP A 130 14.11 -15.36 2.13
N PRO A 131 13.95 -15.52 3.45
CA PRO A 131 14.92 -14.94 4.36
C PRO A 131 16.28 -15.53 3.92
N GLU A 132 17.27 -14.66 3.80
CA GLU A 132 18.64 -15.02 3.46
C GLU A 132 19.02 -16.33 4.19
N PRO A 133 19.53 -17.36 3.48
CA PRO A 133 19.88 -18.61 4.14
C PRO A 133 20.83 -18.28 5.28
N ALA A 134 20.56 -18.83 6.47
CA ALA A 134 21.38 -18.61 7.66
C ALA A 134 22.88 -18.74 7.30
N PRO A 135 23.76 -17.89 7.85
CA PRO A 135 25.17 -17.93 7.51
C PRO A 135 25.71 -19.35 7.69
N SER A 136 26.35 -19.86 6.65
CA SER A 136 26.94 -21.20 6.67
C SER A 136 27.84 -21.34 7.90
N PRO A 137 27.76 -22.46 8.64
CA PRO A 137 28.61 -22.67 9.81
C PRO A 137 30.08 -22.51 9.41
N PRO A 138 30.92 -21.94 10.29
CA PRO A 138 32.32 -21.71 9.96
C PRO A 138 32.98 -23.04 9.56
N ALA A 139 33.70 -23.01 8.44
CA ALA A 139 34.40 -24.18 7.93
C ALA A 139 35.28 -24.77 9.03
N ALA A 140 35.11 -26.07 9.28
CA ALA A 140 35.93 -26.80 10.25
C ALA A 140 37.42 -26.62 9.89
N PRO A 141 38.30 -26.42 10.89
CA PRO A 141 39.72 -26.24 10.62
C PRO A 141 40.23 -27.48 9.89
N ARG A 142 40.87 -27.25 8.74
CA ARG A 142 41.62 -28.30 8.03
C ARG A 142 42.65 -28.87 9.01
N ALA A 143 42.58 -30.18 9.25
CA ALA A 143 43.62 -30.90 9.95
C ALA A 143 44.95 -30.65 9.21
N ALA A 144 45.95 -30.20 9.97
CA ALA A 144 47.29 -30.02 9.46
C ALA A 144 47.95 -31.40 9.33
N ASP A 145 48.40 -31.72 8.11
CA ASP A 145 49.44 -32.71 7.84
C ASP A 145 50.82 -32.03 7.92
#